data_AF-H2XT27-F1
#
_entry.id   AF-H2XT27-F1
#
_cell.length_a   1.000
_cell.length_b   1.000
_cell.length_c   1.000
_cell.angle_alpha   90.00
_cell.angle_beta   90.00
_cell.angle_gamma   90.00
#
_symmetry.space_group_name_H-M   'P 1'
#
loop_
_entity.id
_entity.type
_entity.pdbx_description
1 polymer ?
#
loop_
_entity_poly.entity_id
_entity_poly.type
_entity_poly.pdbx_seq_one_letter_code
_entity_poly.pdbx_strand_id
1 'polypeptide(L)' 'MDTTSVARSSSRARSQSRPRDESGLRDTAMVQKARKLAKISQRKIIQMGKAGESDRHIPVAKPRHLNTGKRGIGKTQRR' A
#
# COMPACT_ATOMS: atom_id res chain seq x y z
N MET A 1 3.79 31.63 28.47
CA MET A 1 4.87 30.63 28.43
C MET A 1 4.35 29.38 29.13
N ASP A 2 3.54 28.57 28.43
CA ASP A 2 2.87 27.41 29.02
C ASP A 2 3.64 26.12 28.76
N THR A 3 4.49 25.75 29.71
CA THR A 3 5.37 24.55 29.66
C THR A 3 4.68 23.27 30.14
N THR A 4 3.45 23.36 30.66
CA THR A 4 2.72 22.25 31.30
C THR A 4 2.21 21.19 30.32
N SER A 5 2.10 21.50 29.03
CA SER A 5 1.67 20.55 27.98
C SER A 5 2.80 19.59 27.56
N VAL A 6 4.05 20.08 27.53
CA VAL A 6 5.24 19.28 27.19
C VAL A 6 5.47 18.19 28.25
N ALA A 7 5.32 18.54 29.53
CA ALA A 7 5.48 17.61 30.66
C ALA A 7 4.42 16.48 30.69
N ARG A 8 3.19 16.75 30.25
CA ARG A 8 2.14 15.71 30.10
C ARG A 8 2.36 14.81 28.89
N SER A 9 3.09 15.28 27.87
CA SER A 9 3.47 14.48 26.71
C SER A 9 4.63 13.54 27.04
N SER A 10 5.59 13.99 27.86
CA SER A 10 6.71 13.15 28.32
C SER A 10 6.29 12.02 29.28
N SER A 11 5.19 12.18 30.03
CA SER A 11 4.67 11.14 30.93
C SER A 11 3.94 10.00 30.20
N ARG A 12 3.49 10.22 28.95
CA ARG A 12 2.89 9.19 28.08
C ARG A 12 3.97 8.50 27.25
N ALA A 13 5.01 7.99 27.91
CA ALA A 13 6.13 7.31 27.27
C ALA A 13 5.64 6.32 26.21
N ARG A 14 5.74 6.70 24.93
CA ARG A 14 5.73 5.72 23.85
C ARG A 14 6.94 4.84 24.13
N SER A 15 6.75 3.52 24.14
CA SER A 15 7.82 2.56 24.34
C SER A 15 9.07 3.01 23.59
N GLN A 16 10.20 3.15 24.30
CA GLN A 16 11.53 3.47 23.75
C GLN A 16 12.08 2.27 22.94
N SER A 17 11.20 1.58 22.21
CA SER A 17 11.57 0.44 21.37
C SER A 17 12.29 0.97 20.14
N ARG A 18 13.40 0.31 19.79
CA ARG A 18 14.12 0.58 18.54
C ARG A 18 13.16 0.43 17.33
N PRO A 19 13.32 1.23 16.26
CA PRO A 19 12.53 1.08 15.05
C PRO A 19 12.57 -0.35 14.52
N ARG A 20 11.41 -0.90 14.12
CA ARG A 20 11.28 -2.32 13.74
C ARG A 20 12.04 -2.67 12.46
N ASP A 21 12.26 -1.68 11.59
CA ASP A 21 13.02 -1.83 10.35
C ASP A 21 14.54 -1.89 10.58
N GLU A 22 15.00 -1.50 11.76
CA GLU A 22 16.43 -1.44 12.12
C GLU A 22 16.81 -2.44 13.23
N SER A 23 15.88 -2.79 14.12
CA SER A 23 16.14 -3.60 15.32
C SER A 23 16.71 -5.00 15.05
N GLY A 24 16.47 -5.56 13.87
CA GLY A 24 16.93 -6.90 13.47
C GLY A 24 18.24 -6.94 12.67
N LEU A 25 18.85 -5.78 12.39
CA LEU A 25 20.04 -5.67 11.55
C LEU A 25 21.24 -5.21 12.40
N ARG A 26 22.41 -5.78 12.12
CA ARG A 26 23.65 -5.48 12.85
C ARG A 26 24.13 -4.04 12.61
N ASP A 27 24.34 -3.71 11.35
CA ASP A 27 25.06 -2.50 10.94
C ASP A 27 24.20 -1.62 10.03
N THR A 28 24.47 -0.31 10.02
CA THR A 28 23.75 0.68 9.19
C THR A 28 23.89 0.39 7.69
N ALA A 29 25.02 -0.16 7.26
CA ALA A 29 25.24 -0.60 5.88
C ALA A 29 24.24 -1.70 5.47
N MET A 30 23.92 -2.63 6.38
CA MET A 30 22.93 -3.68 6.11
C MET A 30 21.50 -3.10 6.02
N VAL A 31 21.18 -2.11 6.85
CA VAL A 31 19.90 -1.37 6.78
C VAL A 31 19.75 -0.69 5.42
N GLN A 32 20.78 -0.01 4.93
CA GLN A 32 20.76 0.62 3.61
C GLN A 32 20.60 -0.41 2.48
N LYS A 33 21.31 -1.55 2.57
CA LYS A 33 21.18 -2.65 1.61
C LYS A 33 19.75 -3.22 1.61
N ALA A 34 19.16 -3.46 2.78
CA ALA A 34 17.79 -3.94 2.92
C ALA A 34 16.78 -2.96 2.30
N ARG A 35 16.92 -1.65 2.59
CA ARG A 35 16.09 -0.59 1.98
C ARG A 35 16.21 -0.55 0.46
N LYS A 36 17.41 -0.76 -0.10
CA LYS A 36 17.62 -0.87 -1.55
C LYS A 36 16.91 -2.09 -2.14
N LEU A 37 17.02 -3.25 -1.50
CA LEU A 37 16.35 -4.48 -1.94
C LEU A 37 14.81 -4.35 -1.91
N ALA A 38 14.27 -3.69 -0.88
CA ALA A 38 12.83 -3.41 -0.78
C ALA A 38 12.33 -2.52 -1.93
N LYS A 39 13.07 -1.47 -2.30
CA LYS A 39 12.72 -0.64 -3.46
C LYS A 39 12.79 -1.43 -4.77
N ILE A 40 13.77 -2.33 -4.89
CA ILE A 40 13.93 -3.19 -6.06
C ILE A 40 12.75 -4.16 -6.20
N SER A 41 12.28 -4.79 -5.12
CA SER A 41 11.17 -5.74 -5.17
C SER A 41 9.84 -5.07 -5.54
N GLN A 42 9.63 -3.82 -5.12
CA GLN A 42 8.43 -3.04 -5.44
C GLN A 42 8.33 -2.65 -6.92
N ARG A 43 9.42 -2.69 -7.69
CA ARG A 43 9.43 -2.24 -9.11
C ARG A 43 8.36 -2.91 -9.97
N LYS A 44 8.10 -4.21 -9.77
CA LYS A 44 7.08 -4.94 -10.53
C LYS A 44 5.67 -4.41 -10.27
N ILE A 45 5.37 -4.07 -9.02
CA ILE A 45 4.07 -3.54 -8.58
C ILE A 45 3.85 -2.14 -9.15
N ILE A 46 4.90 -1.29 -9.09
CA ILE A 46 4.89 0.06 -9.67
C ILE A 46 4.75 0.01 -11.19
N GLN A 47 5.44 -0.91 -11.86
CA GLN A 47 5.32 -1.10 -13.31
C GLN A 47 3.90 -1.46 -13.73
N MET A 48 3.18 -2.25 -12.92
CA MET A 48 1.76 -2.57 -13.15
C MET A 48 0.80 -1.44 -12.72
N GLY A 49 1.30 -0.32 -12.19
CA GLY A 49 0.48 0.82 -11.75
C GLY A 49 -0.38 0.53 -10.52
N LYS A 50 0.02 -0.44 -9.69
CA LYS A 50 -0.73 -0.84 -8.49
C LYS A 50 -0.53 0.15 -7.35
N ALA A 51 -1.57 0.36 -6.54
CA ALA A 51 -1.51 1.29 -5.41
C ALA A 51 -0.53 0.82 -4.29
N GLY A 52 -0.31 -0.49 -4.19
CA GLY A 52 0.60 -1.09 -3.22
C GLY A 52 0.54 -2.62 -3.27
N GLU A 53 1.22 -3.28 -2.32
CA GLU A 53 1.24 -4.75 -2.23
C GLU A 53 -0.14 -5.37 -1.91
N SER A 54 -1.03 -4.59 -1.29
CA SER A 54 -2.39 -5.00 -0.97
C SER A 54 -3.32 -4.97 -2.18
N ASP A 55 -2.97 -4.25 -3.24
CA ASP A 55 -3.79 -4.16 -4.46
C ASP A 55 -3.61 -5.41 -5.33
N ARG A 56 -4.44 -6.41 -5.04
CA ARG A 56 -4.53 -7.68 -5.76
C ARG A 56 -5.85 -7.82 -6.54
N HIS A 57 -6.48 -6.71 -6.92
CA HIS A 57 -7.71 -6.76 -7.70
C HIS A 57 -7.46 -7.32 -9.12
N ILE A 58 -8.32 -8.27 -9.52
CA ILE A 58 -8.30 -8.92 -10.83
C ILE A 58 -9.50 -8.39 -11.64
N PRO A 59 -9.27 -7.50 -12.62
CA PRO A 59 -10.35 -7.02 -13.47
C PRO A 59 -10.79 -8.08 -14.47
N VAL A 60 -12.09 -8.10 -14.78
CA VAL A 60 -12.64 -8.97 -15.83
C VAL A 60 -12.36 -8.32 -17.19
N ALA A 61 -11.49 -8.93 -18.00
CA ALA A 61 -11.11 -8.40 -19.31
C ALA A 61 -12.28 -8.35 -20.32
N LYS A 62 -13.21 -9.31 -20.26
CA LYS A 62 -14.35 -9.41 -21.19
C LYS A 62 -15.66 -9.65 -20.43
N PRO A 63 -16.37 -8.60 -20.00
CA PRO A 63 -17.65 -8.74 -19.31
C PRO A 63 -18.74 -9.31 -20.22
N ARG A 64 -19.50 -10.30 -19.73
CA ARG A 64 -20.55 -10.99 -20.52
C ARG A 64 -21.63 -10.05 -21.07
N HIS A 65 -22.11 -9.11 -20.27
CA HIS A 65 -23.19 -8.19 -20.65
C HIS A 65 -22.78 -7.15 -21.71
N LEU A 66 -21.49 -7.04 -22.01
CA LEU A 66 -20.98 -6.25 -23.13
C LEU A 66 -20.84 -7.09 -24.40
N ASN A 67 -20.38 -8.35 -24.24
CA ASN A 67 -19.90 -9.18 -25.34
C ASN A 67 -20.85 -10.32 -25.74
N THR A 68 -22.07 -10.36 -25.19
CA THR A 68 -23.03 -11.43 -25.46
C THR A 68 -24.43 -10.87 -25.67
N GLY A 69 -25.17 -11.50 -26.58
CA GLY A 69 -26.55 -11.15 -26.91
C GLY A 69 -26.67 -10.13 -28.04
N LYS A 70 -27.87 -10.05 -28.63
CA LYS A 70 -28.23 -9.04 -29.64
C LYS A 70 -29.32 -8.14 -29.07
N ARG A 71 -29.36 -6.87 -29.51
CA ARG A 71 -30.46 -5.95 -29.17
C ARG A 71 -31.61 -6.15 -30.15
N GLY A 72 -32.79 -6.50 -29.63
CA GLY A 72 -34.03 -6.57 -30.39
C GLY A 72 -34.80 -5.24 -30.37
N ILE A 73 -35.97 -5.23 -31.00
CA ILE A 73 -36.94 -4.12 -30.92
C ILE A 73 -37.61 -4.15 -29.54
N GLY A 74 -37.69 -3.01 -28.85
CA GLY A 74 -38.32 -2.89 -27.53
C GLY A 74 -37.31 -2.58 -26.40
N LYS A 75 -37.46 -3.24 -25.25
CA LYS A 75 -36.69 -2.95 -24.04
C LYS A 75 -35.20 -3.27 -24.23
N THR A 76 -34.35 -2.27 -23.97
CA THR A 76 -32.88 -2.39 -23.98
C THR A 76 -32.33 -2.50 -22.54
N GLN A 77 -31.15 -3.09 -22.38
CA GLN A 77 -30.47 -3.25 -21.08
C GLN A 77 -29.76 -1.97 -20.61
N ARG A 78 -29.37 -1.11 -21.54
CA ARG A 78 -28.64 0.14 -21.29
C ARG A 78 -29.22 1.26 -22.15
N ARG A 79 -29.14 2.48 -21.65
CA ARG A 79 -29.70 3.71 -22.26
C ARG A 79 -28.98 4.06 -23.55
#